data_AF-A0A1G4JLV0-F1
#
_entry.id   AF-A0A1G4JLV0-F1
#
_cell.length_a   1.000
_cell.length_b   1.000
_cell.length_c   1.000
_cell.angle_alpha   90.00
_cell.angle_beta   90.00
_cell.angle_gamma   90.00
#
_symmetry.space_group_name_H-M   'P 1'
#
loop_
_entity.id
_entity.type
_entity.pdbx_description
1 polymer ?
#
loop_
_entity_poly.entity_id
_entity_poly.type
_entity_poly.pdbx_seq_one_letter_code
_entity_poly.pdbx_strand_id
1 'polypeptide(L)' 'MTQGSNTTLSLKTLTAHQLLTARQNMAELFGLLDDSERQELLVGSDRDQTLKDMKAQVEALRREDAEGAKQ' A
#
# COMPACT_ATOMS: atom_id res chain seq x y z
N MET A 1 5.73 15.96 -27.64
CA MET A 1 4.82 16.06 -26.48
C MET A 1 5.59 16.77 -25.37
N THR A 2 5.29 18.04 -25.13
CA THR A 2 5.99 18.87 -24.14
C THR A 2 5.54 18.47 -22.74
N GLN A 3 6.41 17.79 -21.98
CA GLN A 3 6.26 17.62 -20.52
C GLN A 3 6.34 19.02 -19.87
N GLY A 4 5.20 19.63 -19.60
CA GLY A 4 5.11 20.96 -19.01
C GLY A 4 5.21 20.94 -17.47
N SER A 5 6.32 21.46 -16.95
CA SER A 5 6.44 22.28 -15.71
C SER A 5 5.56 21.95 -14.48
N ASN A 6 5.59 20.72 -13.93
CA ASN A 6 4.95 20.41 -12.63
C ASN A 6 5.96 20.25 -11.48
N THR A 7 7.19 20.74 -11.64
CA THR A 7 8.25 20.61 -10.63
C THR A 7 8.39 21.85 -9.74
N THR A 8 7.72 22.95 -10.07
CA THR A 8 7.88 24.21 -9.34
C THR A 8 7.00 24.23 -8.10
N LEU A 9 7.61 23.91 -6.94
CA LEU A 9 6.98 24.08 -5.64
C LEU A 9 6.81 25.57 -5.35
N SER A 10 5.58 25.98 -5.08
CA SER A 10 5.24 27.32 -4.61
C SER A 10 4.60 27.27 -3.22
N LEU A 11 4.49 28.41 -2.55
CA LEU A 11 3.77 28.50 -1.28
C LEU A 11 2.31 28.02 -1.43
N LYS A 12 1.68 28.31 -2.57
CA LYS A 12 0.33 27.84 -2.89
C LYS A 12 0.25 26.31 -2.96
N THR A 13 1.21 25.65 -3.61
CA THR A 13 1.17 24.18 -3.74
C THR A 13 1.45 23.48 -2.42
N LEU A 14 2.39 24.01 -1.62
CA LEU A 14 2.69 23.47 -0.28
C LEU A 14 1.49 23.58 0.67
N THR A 15 0.88 24.76 0.75
CA THR A 15 -0.26 25.01 1.64
C THR A 15 -1.51 24.27 1.17
N ALA A 16 -1.75 24.18 -0.14
CA ALA A 16 -2.85 23.39 -0.70
C ALA A 16 -2.68 21.90 -0.38
N HIS A 17 -1.48 21.34 -0.51
CA HIS A 17 -1.20 19.95 -0.15
C HIS A 17 -1.47 19.70 1.34
N GLN A 18 -0.92 20.53 2.24
CA GLN A 18 -1.14 20.41 3.68
C GLN A 18 -2.63 20.46 4.05
N LEU A 19 -3.38 21.41 3.49
CA LEU A 19 -4.80 21.57 3.75
C LEU A 19 -5.61 20.39 3.21
N LEU A 20 -5.27 19.88 2.03
CA LEU A 20 -5.96 18.76 1.41
C LEU A 20 -5.78 17.48 2.24
N THR A 21 -4.55 17.17 2.66
CA THR A 21 -4.27 16.02 3.54
C THR A 21 -5.04 16.12 4.86
N ALA A 22 -5.07 17.30 5.48
CA ALA A 22 -5.80 17.48 6.74
C ALA A 22 -7.31 17.25 6.58
N ARG A 23 -7.90 17.73 5.47
CA ARG A 23 -9.33 17.53 5.17
C ARG A 23 -9.65 16.07 4.86
N GLN A 24 -8.80 15.40 4.10
CA GLN A 24 -8.96 13.99 3.77
C GLN A 24 -8.99 13.12 5.02
N ASN A 25 -8.00 13.27 5.91
CA ASN A 25 -7.92 12.50 7.16
C ASN A 25 -9.15 12.70 8.05
N MET A 26 -9.67 13.93 8.11
CA MET A 26 -10.87 14.23 8.90
C MET A 26 -12.12 13.59 8.29
N ALA A 27 -12.29 13.66 6.96
CA ALA A 27 -13.41 13.04 6.27
C ALA A 27 -13.40 11.51 6.40
N GLU A 28 -12.22 10.90 6.35
CA GLU A 28 -12.03 9.46 6.54
C GLU A 28 -12.39 9.03 7.96
N LEU A 29 -12.02 9.79 9.00
CA LEU A 29 -12.37 9.52 10.40
C LEU A 29 -13.88 9.39 10.61
N PHE A 30 -14.67 10.20 9.90
CA PHE A 30 -16.14 10.20 9.99
C PHE A 30 -16.82 9.27 8.96
N GLY A 31 -16.06 8.54 8.16
CA GLY A 31 -16.60 7.65 7.13
C GLY A 31 -17.32 8.39 6.00
N LEU A 32 -16.93 9.64 5.72
CA LEU A 32 -17.54 10.50 4.71
C LEU A 32 -16.85 10.41 3.34
N LEU A 33 -15.73 9.69 3.27
CA LEU A 33 -14.92 9.51 2.08
C LEU A 33 -14.92 8.03 1.68
N ASP A 34 -15.14 7.77 0.39
CA ASP A 34 -14.85 6.47 -0.22
C ASP A 34 -13.42 6.48 -0.76
N ASP A 35 -12.57 5.61 -0.23
CA ASP A 35 -11.17 5.45 -0.61
C ASP A 35 -10.86 4.07 -1.18
N SER A 36 -11.91 3.29 -1.53
CA SER A 36 -11.80 1.91 -1.99
C SER A 36 -10.86 1.73 -3.19
N GLU A 37 -10.97 2.58 -4.21
CA GLU A 37 -10.10 2.52 -5.40
C GLU A 37 -8.61 2.75 -5.07
N ARG A 38 -8.32 3.72 -4.20
CA ARG A 38 -6.94 4.01 -3.78
C ARG A 38 -6.38 2.85 -2.96
N GLN A 39 -7.20 2.31 -2.08
CA GLN A 39 -6.82 1.19 -1.22
C GLN A 39 -6.59 -0.08 -2.02
N GLU A 40 -7.43 -0.36 -3.03
CA GLU A 40 -7.25 -1.48 -3.96
C GLU A 40 -5.96 -1.33 -4.76
N LEU A 41 -5.65 -0.13 -5.25
CA LEU A 41 -4.41 0.13 -5.98
C LEU A 41 -3.15 -0.09 -5.12
N LEU A 42 -3.18 0.35 -3.86
CA LEU A 42 -2.02 0.27 -2.95
C LEU A 42 -1.82 -1.10 -2.33
N VAL A 43 -2.91 -1.76 -1.93
CA VAL A 43 -2.86 -3.08 -1.26
C VAL A 43 -2.85 -4.22 -2.28
N GLY A 44 -3.42 -3.99 -3.47
CA GLY A 44 -3.64 -5.01 -4.48
C GLY A 44 -4.81 -5.94 -4.11
N SER A 45 -5.45 -6.51 -5.13
CA SER A 45 -6.54 -7.47 -4.96
C SER A 45 -6.06 -8.87 -4.55
N ASP A 46 -4.76 -9.16 -4.67
CA ASP A 46 -4.21 -10.53 -4.58
C ASP A 46 -3.55 -10.85 -3.23
N ARG A 47 -3.94 -10.11 -2.18
CA ARG A 47 -3.37 -10.25 -0.83
C ARG A 47 -3.51 -11.67 -0.29
N ASP A 48 -4.65 -12.31 -0.53
CA ASP A 48 -4.94 -13.64 -0.01
C ASP A 48 -4.13 -14.73 -0.71
N GLN A 49 -3.84 -14.57 -2.01
CA GLN A 49 -2.97 -15.49 -2.72
C GLN A 49 -1.52 -15.33 -2.27
N THR A 50 -1.06 -14.08 -2.14
CA THR A 50 0.28 -13.77 -1.61
C THR A 50 0.49 -14.41 -0.23
N LEU A 51 -0.53 -14.35 0.65
CA LEU A 51 -0.48 -15.00 1.96
C LEU A 51 -0.39 -16.53 1.87
N LYS A 52 -1.13 -17.15 0.95
CA LYS A 52 -1.08 -18.61 0.74
C LYS A 52 0.30 -19.04 0.26
N ASP A 53 0.87 -18.32 -0.69
CA ASP A 53 2.18 -18.63 -1.26
C ASP A 53 3.28 -18.52 -0.20
N MET A 54 3.23 -17.48 0.64
CA MET A 54 4.14 -17.33 1.77
C MET A 54 3.99 -18.45 2.81
N LYS A 55 2.75 -18.87 3.12
CA LYS A 55 2.52 -20.01 4.02
C LYS A 55 3.09 -21.31 3.44
N ALA A 56 2.90 -21.54 2.15
CA ALA A 56 3.44 -22.71 1.45
C ALA A 56 4.98 -22.72 1.49
N GLN A 57 5.62 -21.56 1.27
CA GLN A 57 7.07 -21.43 1.40
C GLN A 57 7.56 -21.74 2.82
N VAL A 58 6.88 -21.21 3.85
CA VAL A 58 7.24 -21.49 5.25
C VAL A 58 7.09 -22.98 5.58
N GLU A 59 6.04 -23.64 5.09
CA GLU A 59 5.89 -25.08 5.29
C GLU A 59 6.96 -25.90 4.57
N ALA A 60 7.35 -25.51 3.37
CA ALA A 60 8.42 -26.17 2.63
C ALA A 60 9.74 -26.09 3.40
N LEU A 61 10.12 -24.89 3.85
CA LEU A 61 11.34 -24.68 4.65
C LEU A 61 11.34 -25.48 5.96
N ARG A 62 10.19 -25.52 6.66
CA ARG A 62 10.07 -26.33 7.89
C ARG A 62 10.25 -27.83 7.65
N ARG A 63 9.82 -28.33 6.49
CA ARG A 63 10.01 -29.74 6.13
C ARG A 63 11.48 -30.02 5.81
N GLU A 64 12.13 -29.13 5.07
CA GLU A 64 13.57 -29.21 4.79
C GLU A 64 14.40 -29.22 6.09
N ASP A 65 14.11 -28.33 7.04
CA ASP A 65 14.77 -28.30 8.35
C ASP A 65 14.55 -29.59 9.15
N ALA A 66 13.33 -30.15 9.10
CA ALA A 66 12.98 -31.38 9.82
C ALA A 66 13.59 -32.64 9.18
N GLU A 67 13.85 -32.63 7.87
CA GLU A 67 14.55 -33.71 7.16
C GLU A 67 16.07 -33.60 7.34
N GLY A 68 16.62 -32.39 7.38
CA GLY A 68 18.03 -32.13 7.72
C GLY A 68 18.40 -32.48 9.16
N ALA A 69 17.46 -32.38 10.10
CA ALA A 69 17.65 -32.76 11.50
C ALA A 69 17.60 -34.28 11.76
N LYS A 70 17.22 -35.10 10.76
CA LYS A 70 17.14 -36.57 10.87
C LYS A 70 18.36 -37.31 10.28
N GLN A 71 19.33 -36.59 9.72
CA GLN A 71 20.65 -37.11 9.33
C GLN A 71 21.66 -36.86 10.45
#